data_AF-A0A498L8V8-F1
#
_entry.id   AF-A0A498L8V8-F1
#
_cell.length_a   1.000
_cell.length_b   1.000
_cell.length_c   1.000
_cell.angle_alpha   90.00
_cell.angle_beta   90.00
_cell.angle_gamma   90.00
#
_symmetry.space_group_name_H-M   'P 1'
#
loop_
_entity.id
_entity.type
_entity.pdbx_description
1 polymer ?
#
loop_
_entity_poly.entity_id
_entity_poly.type
_entity_poly.pdbx_seq_one_letter_code
_entity_poly.pdbx_strand_id
1 'polypeptide(L)'
;MATRGGTREFYFNTVLSLARSLAAHRPAPVEKVQKLLCMCPCDSRGIYTLDVRRRDAVIALAVFLVESDLQLVFDMLTDTLPMAENFSFCLVTLLSDVAQRDPDSRSQILEAVMEVMQTLLEICQMPENHDKVYLCRYAVPCLLGVTRAFGRYGNGGEPLLSQLFPRGAPPPAQRVSVETEGVRRRSFNDFRSILPSSLLTACQGDTLRRKSGIANPDAQVSPDRGGPSPCSPTAPGPQYFEGSYLADGSAVNPDYYFTTVSSSFSISPLCTGASGQEINVPLELLRRLLQMVKHFVSDSFLKSLDAVVSEVTEANPGIDLFYKAFSDPLYVSMFKMLRDTLYYMKDVQTSFVKEVHDFVLEQFSSSQSEIQKVLHEERLPGEPSPLKLRCHANAACVDLMVWAVKDEQGAENLCTKLSEKLQSKTSSKVIIAHMPLLICCLQGLGRLCERFPVIAHSATTSLKDFLVIPSSVLIKLYKYHSQYSSDVP
;
A
#
# COMPACT_ATOMS: atom_id res chain seq x y z
N MET A 1 58.23 19.63 4.77
CA MET A 1 57.13 18.84 5.39
C MET A 1 55.78 19.42 4.96
N ALA A 2 55.37 19.21 3.70
CA ALA A 2 54.07 19.67 3.19
C ALA A 2 53.53 18.59 2.26
N THR A 3 52.50 17.84 2.70
CA THR A 3 51.59 17.01 1.86
C THR A 3 50.59 16.21 2.73
N ARG A 4 49.73 16.90 3.50
CA ARG A 4 48.50 16.26 4.07
C ARG A 4 47.21 17.07 3.87
N GLY A 5 47.27 18.27 3.29
CA GLY A 5 46.09 19.15 3.07
C GLY A 5 45.35 18.98 1.74
N GLY A 6 46.01 18.50 0.68
CA GLY A 6 45.47 18.62 -0.70
C GLY A 6 44.26 17.76 -1.05
N THR A 7 44.11 16.57 -0.47
CA THR A 7 43.04 15.63 -0.87
C THR A 7 41.67 15.97 -0.26
N ARG A 8 41.66 16.56 0.93
CA ARG A 8 40.43 17.01 1.60
C ARG A 8 39.84 18.23 0.91
N GLU A 9 40.69 19.22 0.63
CA GLU A 9 40.30 20.46 -0.04
C GLU A 9 39.82 20.18 -1.48
N PHE A 10 40.47 19.24 -2.18
CA PHE A 10 40.05 18.79 -3.50
C PHE A 10 38.64 18.17 -3.51
N TYR A 11 38.34 17.26 -2.58
CA TYR A 11 37.03 16.61 -2.52
C TYR A 11 35.92 17.62 -2.23
N PHE A 12 36.09 18.45 -1.20
CA PHE A 12 35.10 19.47 -0.84
C PHE A 12 34.82 20.42 -2.00
N ASN A 13 35.87 20.94 -2.65
CA ASN A 13 35.72 21.83 -3.79
C ASN A 13 35.02 21.15 -4.99
N THR A 14 35.27 19.85 -5.20
CA THR A 14 34.62 19.08 -6.27
C THR A 14 33.12 18.91 -6.02
N VAL A 15 32.73 18.48 -4.81
CA VAL A 15 31.32 18.26 -4.46
C VAL A 15 30.56 19.58 -4.39
N LEU A 16 31.20 20.65 -3.90
CA LEU A 16 30.64 22.00 -3.91
C LEU A 16 30.47 22.54 -5.34
N SER A 17 31.45 22.33 -6.22
CA SER A 17 31.32 22.73 -7.64
C SER A 17 30.22 21.96 -8.36
N LEU A 18 30.04 20.67 -8.04
CA LEU A 18 28.92 19.88 -8.54
C LEU A 18 27.58 20.45 -8.06
N ALA A 19 27.46 20.74 -6.75
CA ALA A 19 26.25 21.33 -6.17
C ALA A 19 25.87 22.66 -6.84
N ARG A 20 26.83 23.58 -7.01
CA ARG A 20 26.58 24.86 -7.70
C ARG A 20 26.25 24.70 -9.17
N SER A 21 26.93 23.78 -9.87
CA SER A 21 26.62 23.47 -11.27
C SER A 21 25.21 22.90 -11.43
N LEU A 22 24.76 22.07 -10.47
CA LEU A 22 23.39 21.54 -10.46
C LEU A 22 22.37 22.63 -10.14
N ALA A 23 22.68 23.55 -9.23
CA ALA A 23 21.80 24.66 -8.87
C ALA A 23 21.56 25.64 -10.03
N ALA A 24 22.54 25.77 -10.95
CA ALA A 24 22.43 26.61 -12.13
C ALA A 24 21.48 26.03 -13.22
N HIS A 25 21.14 24.75 -13.16
CA HIS A 25 20.16 24.15 -14.07
C HIS A 25 18.73 24.42 -13.58
N ARG A 26 17.82 24.80 -14.49
CA ARG A 26 16.37 24.95 -14.21
C ARG A 26 15.55 24.17 -15.25
N PRO A 27 15.03 22.97 -14.94
CA PRO A 27 15.22 22.19 -13.71
C PRO A 27 16.56 21.45 -13.65
N ALA A 28 17.04 21.14 -12.44
CA ALA A 28 18.23 20.33 -12.22
C ALA A 28 17.99 18.85 -12.58
N PRO A 29 18.94 18.16 -13.26
CA PRO A 29 18.76 16.74 -13.62
C PRO A 29 18.72 15.82 -12.39
N VAL A 30 17.58 15.16 -12.15
CA VAL A 30 17.31 14.33 -10.96
C VAL A 30 18.38 13.26 -10.72
N GLU A 31 18.79 12.53 -11.76
CA GLU A 31 19.82 11.49 -11.66
C GLU A 31 21.17 12.01 -11.13
N LYS A 32 21.50 13.27 -11.43
CA LYS A 32 22.75 13.90 -10.98
C LYS A 32 22.63 14.42 -9.56
N VAL A 33 21.44 14.82 -9.12
CA VAL A 33 21.21 15.23 -7.73
C VAL A 33 21.11 14.01 -6.81
N GLN A 34 20.55 12.90 -7.30
CA GLN A 34 20.57 11.63 -6.57
C GLN A 34 22.00 11.17 -6.28
N LYS A 35 22.94 11.39 -7.20
CA LYS A 35 24.38 11.17 -6.93
C LYS A 35 24.91 12.07 -5.80
N LEU A 36 24.46 13.32 -5.70
CA LEU A 36 24.80 14.23 -4.61
C LEU A 36 24.24 13.74 -3.27
N LEU A 37 23.00 13.25 -3.25
CA LEU A 37 22.35 12.64 -2.09
C LEU A 37 23.04 11.34 -1.63
N CYS A 38 23.43 10.48 -2.56
CA CYS A 38 24.17 9.23 -2.24
C CYS A 38 25.54 9.50 -1.60
N MET A 39 26.09 10.72 -1.70
CA MET A 39 27.32 11.12 -1.03
C MET A 39 27.11 11.61 0.41
N CYS A 40 25.87 11.91 0.80
CA CYS A 40 25.50 12.25 2.18
C CYS A 40 25.46 11.00 3.06
N PRO A 41 25.35 11.15 4.41
CA PRO A 41 25.17 10.01 5.30
C PRO A 41 23.97 9.15 4.86
N CYS A 42 24.25 7.93 4.43
CA CYS A 42 23.26 6.95 4.02
C CYS A 42 23.25 5.78 5.01
N ASP A 43 22.08 5.16 5.15
CA ASP A 43 21.92 4.04 6.06
C ASP A 43 22.79 2.85 5.63
N SER A 44 23.68 2.43 6.53
CA SER A 44 24.61 1.31 6.35
C SER A 44 24.39 0.28 7.46
N ARG A 45 23.27 -0.46 7.42
CA ARG A 45 22.86 -1.45 8.45
C ARG A 45 22.46 -0.81 9.79
N GLY A 46 21.70 0.28 9.75
CA GLY A 46 21.21 1.01 10.92
C GLY A 46 22.22 1.98 11.54
N ILE A 47 23.35 2.23 10.86
CA ILE A 47 24.42 3.13 11.35
C ILE A 47 24.67 4.21 10.30
N TYR A 48 24.38 5.45 10.68
CA TYR A 48 24.78 6.62 9.90
C TYR A 48 26.21 6.98 10.26
N THR A 49 27.12 6.81 9.30
CA THR A 49 28.50 7.21 9.48
C THR A 49 28.65 8.67 9.04
N LEU A 50 29.07 9.57 9.94
CA LEU A 50 29.36 10.96 9.60
C LEU A 50 30.87 11.19 9.63
N ASP A 51 31.51 11.00 8.47
CA ASP A 51 32.92 11.34 8.29
C ASP A 51 33.07 12.72 7.63
N VAL A 52 34.32 13.17 7.46
CA VAL A 52 34.64 14.46 6.84
C VAL A 52 34.02 14.58 5.44
N ARG A 53 34.02 13.52 4.62
CA ARG A 53 33.48 13.56 3.26
C ARG A 53 31.96 13.68 3.26
N ARG A 54 31.29 12.92 4.11
CA ARG A 54 29.83 12.94 4.22
C ARG A 54 29.32 14.25 4.81
N ARG A 55 30.04 14.85 5.77
CA ARG A 55 29.78 16.22 6.23
C ARG A 55 29.92 17.22 5.09
N ASP A 56 31.01 17.12 4.33
CA ASP A 56 31.30 18.01 3.20
C ASP A 56 30.23 17.87 2.08
N ALA A 57 29.70 16.66 1.86
CA ALA A 57 28.58 16.40 0.96
C ALA A 57 27.24 16.98 1.47
N VAL A 58 26.97 16.90 2.78
CA VAL A 58 25.79 17.55 3.40
C VAL A 58 25.84 19.06 3.23
N ILE A 59 27.02 19.66 3.43
CA ILE A 59 27.21 21.12 3.22
C ILE A 59 26.97 21.47 1.74
N ALA A 60 27.52 20.69 0.81
CA ALA A 60 27.31 20.91 -0.62
C ALA A 60 25.83 20.71 -1.03
N LEU A 61 25.14 19.72 -0.47
CA LEU A 61 23.70 19.54 -0.66
C LEU A 61 22.93 20.76 -0.16
N ALA A 62 23.25 21.27 1.04
CA ALA A 62 22.63 22.48 1.58
C ALA A 62 22.86 23.70 0.67
N VAL A 63 24.07 23.87 0.12
CA VAL A 63 24.37 24.92 -0.86
C VAL A 63 23.55 24.75 -2.14
N PHE A 64 23.45 23.53 -2.68
CA PHE A 64 22.58 23.25 -3.83
C PHE A 64 21.13 23.63 -3.52
N LEU A 65 20.58 23.25 -2.37
CA LEU A 65 19.20 23.55 -2.00
C LEU A 65 18.95 25.06 -1.90
N VAL A 66 19.86 25.81 -1.28
CA VAL A 66 19.74 27.27 -1.13
C VAL A 66 19.92 28.00 -2.47
N GLU A 67 20.95 27.66 -3.25
CA GLU A 67 21.24 28.35 -4.52
C GLU A 67 20.29 27.96 -5.66
N SER A 68 19.62 26.80 -5.55
CA SER A 68 18.61 26.35 -6.53
C SER A 68 17.19 26.86 -6.23
N ASP A 69 17.00 27.77 -5.26
CA ASP A 69 15.67 28.17 -4.77
C ASP A 69 14.80 26.97 -4.35
N LEU A 70 15.42 25.95 -3.73
CA LEU A 70 14.76 24.72 -3.26
C LEU A 70 14.11 23.86 -4.36
N GLN A 71 14.52 24.01 -5.63
CA GLN A 71 13.95 23.30 -6.80
C GLN A 71 13.65 21.80 -6.58
N LEU A 72 14.57 21.04 -6.00
CA LEU A 72 14.39 19.61 -5.76
C LEU A 72 13.91 19.25 -4.35
N VAL A 73 13.90 20.18 -3.40
CA VAL A 73 13.09 19.98 -2.19
C VAL A 73 11.62 19.98 -2.59
N PHE A 74 11.25 20.85 -3.53
CA PHE A 74 9.92 20.86 -4.12
C PHE A 74 9.66 19.56 -4.89
N ASP A 75 10.46 19.20 -5.89
CA ASP A 75 10.22 17.99 -6.70
C ASP A 75 10.35 16.65 -5.95
N MET A 76 11.21 16.54 -4.92
CA MET A 76 11.25 15.32 -4.08
C MET A 76 10.15 15.29 -3.01
N LEU A 77 9.45 16.41 -2.78
CA LEU A 77 8.29 16.47 -1.88
C LEU A 77 6.94 16.49 -2.65
N THR A 78 6.91 16.88 -3.93
CA THR A 78 5.67 16.98 -4.73
C THR A 78 5.14 15.63 -5.16
N ASP A 79 6.02 14.66 -5.43
CA ASP A 79 5.60 13.28 -5.75
C ASP A 79 5.33 12.43 -4.51
N THR A 80 5.53 12.98 -3.30
CA THR A 80 5.32 12.29 -2.03
C THR A 80 4.15 12.87 -1.24
N LEU A 81 3.45 12.01 -0.51
CA LEU A 81 2.44 12.42 0.46
C LEU A 81 3.06 13.36 1.52
N PRO A 82 2.26 14.22 2.16
CA PRO A 82 2.79 15.19 3.13
C PRO A 82 3.65 14.55 4.21
N MET A 83 4.72 15.22 4.61
CA MET A 83 5.67 14.69 5.60
C MET A 83 4.99 14.31 6.94
N ALA A 84 4.00 15.09 7.39
CA ALA A 84 3.24 14.79 8.60
C ALA A 84 2.42 13.49 8.47
N GLU A 85 1.90 13.20 7.28
CA GLU A 85 1.22 11.94 6.97
C GLU A 85 2.21 10.77 6.97
N ASN A 86 3.32 10.91 6.26
CA ASN A 86 4.33 9.85 6.18
C ASN A 86 4.96 9.55 7.55
N PHE A 87 5.23 10.57 8.36
CA PHE A 87 5.77 10.39 9.71
C PHE A 87 4.81 9.63 10.61
N SER A 88 3.54 10.06 10.67
CA SER A 88 2.53 9.42 11.51
C SER A 88 2.20 8.00 11.02
N PHE A 89 2.17 7.78 9.71
CA PHE A 89 2.01 6.46 9.11
C PHE A 89 3.12 5.49 9.55
N CYS A 90 4.39 5.91 9.45
CA CYS A 90 5.53 5.09 9.90
C CYS A 90 5.50 4.82 11.40
N LEU A 91 5.21 5.85 12.22
CA LEU A 91 5.18 5.74 13.67
C LEU A 91 4.08 4.77 14.12
N VAL A 92 2.87 4.91 13.59
CA VAL A 92 1.75 4.03 13.94
C VAL A 92 1.97 2.62 13.39
N THR A 93 2.61 2.46 12.23
CA THR A 93 3.00 1.14 11.71
C THR A 93 3.95 0.42 12.67
N LEU A 94 4.99 1.11 13.15
CA LEU A 94 5.91 0.58 14.16
C LEU A 94 5.15 0.17 15.44
N LEU A 95 4.26 1.04 15.93
CA LEU A 95 3.47 0.77 17.13
C LEU A 95 2.53 -0.42 16.94
N SER A 96 1.92 -0.57 15.77
CA SER A 96 1.10 -1.73 15.43
C SER A 96 1.91 -3.02 15.41
N ASP A 97 3.14 -3.01 14.86
CA ASP A 97 4.05 -4.16 14.88
C ASP A 97 4.45 -4.55 16.32
N VAL A 98 4.69 -3.56 17.18
CA VAL A 98 4.97 -3.78 18.61
C VAL A 98 3.74 -4.37 19.30
N ALA A 99 2.56 -3.78 19.10
CA ALA A 99 1.29 -4.25 19.66
C ALA A 99 0.92 -5.67 19.20
N GLN A 100 1.33 -6.05 17.99
CA GLN A 100 1.18 -7.41 17.48
C GLN A 100 2.03 -8.41 18.28
N ARG A 101 3.28 -8.06 18.54
CA ARG A 101 4.30 -8.93 19.15
C ARG A 101 4.26 -8.95 20.68
N ASP A 102 3.80 -7.87 21.29
CA ASP A 102 3.69 -7.71 22.73
C ASP A 102 2.23 -7.51 23.15
N PRO A 103 1.53 -8.60 23.54
CA PRO A 103 0.14 -8.52 23.99
C PRO A 103 -0.06 -7.67 25.25
N ASP A 104 0.96 -7.54 26.12
CA ASP A 104 0.85 -6.83 27.39
C ASP A 104 0.75 -5.32 27.17
N SER A 105 1.52 -4.79 26.21
CA SER A 105 1.49 -3.37 25.82
C SER A 105 0.40 -3.03 24.80
N ARG A 106 -0.23 -4.03 24.18
CA ARG A 106 -1.19 -3.84 23.05
C ARG A 106 -2.31 -2.86 23.38
N SER A 107 -3.03 -3.07 24.47
CA SER A 107 -4.17 -2.22 24.83
C SER A 107 -3.73 -0.78 25.08
N GLN A 108 -2.59 -0.59 25.76
CA GLN A 108 -2.04 0.74 26.03
C GLN A 108 -1.64 1.46 24.73
N ILE A 109 -1.03 0.74 23.78
CA ILE A 109 -0.66 1.29 22.47
C ILE A 109 -1.91 1.70 21.70
N LEU A 110 -2.93 0.83 21.64
CA LEU A 110 -4.18 1.13 20.93
C LEU A 110 -4.89 2.34 21.55
N GLU A 111 -4.98 2.40 22.88
CA GLU A 111 -5.56 3.53 23.61
C GLU A 111 -4.81 4.84 23.32
N ALA A 112 -3.47 4.82 23.38
CA ALA A 112 -2.66 6.00 23.09
C ALA A 112 -2.85 6.52 21.65
N VAL A 113 -2.89 5.62 20.65
CA VAL A 113 -3.13 6.04 19.26
C VAL A 113 -4.56 6.57 19.09
N MET A 114 -5.55 5.96 19.76
CA MET A 114 -6.92 6.47 19.76
C MET A 114 -7.06 7.83 20.45
N GLU A 115 -6.28 8.11 21.49
CA GLU A 115 -6.21 9.44 22.11
C GLU A 115 -5.63 10.47 21.16
N VAL A 116 -4.55 10.14 20.43
CA VAL A 116 -4.00 11.02 19.38
C VAL A 116 -5.06 11.32 18.31
N MET A 117 -5.78 10.31 17.83
CA MET A 117 -6.86 10.51 16.87
C MET A 117 -7.97 11.40 17.44
N GLN A 118 -8.29 11.26 18.73
CA GLN A 118 -9.31 12.05 19.41
C GLN A 118 -8.89 13.52 19.52
N THR A 119 -7.65 13.79 19.89
CA THR A 119 -7.10 15.16 19.91
C THR A 119 -7.09 15.78 18.50
N LEU A 120 -6.72 15.01 17.47
CA LEU A 120 -6.76 15.48 16.09
C LEU A 120 -8.20 15.78 15.63
N LEU A 121 -9.18 14.96 16.04
CA LEU A 121 -10.59 15.21 15.79
C LEU A 121 -11.04 16.54 16.41
N GLU A 122 -10.72 16.79 17.67
CA GLU A 122 -11.09 18.01 18.39
C GLU A 122 -10.49 19.26 17.74
N ILE A 123 -9.22 19.19 17.33
CA ILE A 123 -8.54 20.26 16.58
C ILE A 123 -9.27 20.54 15.25
N CYS A 124 -9.68 19.48 14.54
CA CYS A 124 -10.37 19.60 13.25
C CYS A 124 -11.83 20.07 13.38
N GLN A 125 -12.48 19.84 14.54
CA GLN A 125 -13.86 20.26 14.80
C GLN A 125 -13.98 21.75 15.12
N MET A 126 -12.90 22.39 15.58
CA MET A 126 -12.87 23.79 15.96
C MET A 126 -11.87 24.58 15.11
N PRO A 127 -11.99 24.59 13.76
CA PRO A 127 -10.96 25.13 12.88
C PRO A 127 -10.73 26.64 13.09
N GLU A 128 -11.73 27.37 13.55
CA GLU A 128 -11.62 28.81 13.85
C GLU A 128 -10.71 29.12 15.05
N ASN A 129 -10.49 28.15 15.95
CA ASN A 129 -9.62 28.32 17.11
C ASN A 129 -8.14 28.03 16.80
N HIS A 130 -7.83 27.64 15.57
CA HIS A 130 -6.51 27.15 15.16
C HIS A 130 -6.02 27.87 13.90
N ASP A 131 -4.70 27.83 13.68
CA ASP A 131 -4.13 28.28 12.42
C ASP A 131 -4.57 27.31 11.30
N LYS A 132 -5.40 27.80 10.38
CA LYS A 132 -5.94 27.03 9.26
C LYS A 132 -4.84 26.51 8.32
N VAL A 133 -3.73 27.24 8.15
CA VAL A 133 -2.57 26.76 7.37
C VAL A 133 -1.93 25.56 8.06
N TYR A 134 -1.80 25.62 9.39
CA TYR A 134 -1.28 24.51 10.19
C TYR A 134 -2.19 23.27 10.09
N LEU A 135 -3.52 23.46 10.12
CA LEU A 135 -4.48 22.37 9.94
C LEU A 135 -4.26 21.64 8.62
N CYS A 136 -4.20 22.39 7.52
CA CYS A 136 -4.06 21.84 6.18
C CYS A 136 -2.68 21.20 5.93
N ARG A 137 -1.61 21.74 6.51
CA ARG A 137 -0.25 21.22 6.29
C ARG A 137 0.15 20.07 7.21
N TYR A 138 -0.42 20.02 8.42
CA TYR A 138 0.09 19.14 9.47
C TYR A 138 -1.00 18.34 10.17
N ALA A 139 -2.06 18.96 10.69
CA ALA A 139 -3.02 18.26 11.54
C ALA A 139 -3.82 17.20 10.75
N VAL A 140 -4.42 17.59 9.63
CA VAL A 140 -5.23 16.66 8.81
C VAL A 140 -4.34 15.61 8.13
N PRO A 141 -3.17 15.95 7.53
CA PRO A 141 -2.26 14.92 7.02
C PRO A 141 -1.77 13.95 8.11
N CYS A 142 -1.49 14.42 9.33
CA CYS A 142 -1.15 13.54 10.46
C CYS A 142 -2.29 12.54 10.75
N LEU A 143 -3.54 13.00 10.76
CA LEU A 143 -4.71 12.12 10.92
C LEU A 143 -4.81 11.07 9.80
N LEU A 144 -4.54 11.45 8.55
CA LEU A 144 -4.50 10.51 7.42
C LEU A 144 -3.43 9.43 7.64
N GLY A 145 -2.24 9.81 8.09
CA GLY A 145 -1.16 8.84 8.33
C GLY A 145 -1.48 7.88 9.47
N VAL A 146 -2.04 8.37 10.57
CA VAL A 146 -2.52 7.53 11.68
C VAL A 146 -3.56 6.51 11.18
N THR A 147 -4.58 6.97 10.46
CA THR A 147 -5.69 6.12 10.00
C THR A 147 -5.26 5.11 8.92
N ARG A 148 -4.27 5.45 8.09
CA ARG A 148 -3.67 4.53 7.11
C ARG A 148 -2.85 3.39 7.72
N ALA A 149 -2.41 3.50 8.98
CA ALA A 149 -1.62 2.48 9.68
C ALA A 149 -2.38 1.76 10.80
N PHE A 150 -3.31 2.43 11.48
CA PHE A 150 -4.01 1.89 12.65
C PHE A 150 -4.73 0.56 12.35
N GLY A 151 -4.66 -0.38 13.30
CA GLY A 151 -5.37 -1.66 13.26
C GLY A 151 -4.85 -2.68 12.23
N ARG A 152 -3.67 -2.46 11.65
CA ARG A 152 -3.06 -3.33 10.63
C ARG A 152 -1.90 -4.12 11.21
N TYR A 153 -1.79 -5.37 10.81
CA TYR A 153 -0.84 -6.33 11.37
C TYR A 153 -0.18 -7.15 10.25
N GLY A 154 1.10 -7.49 10.42
CA GLY A 154 1.87 -8.22 9.42
C GLY A 154 1.45 -9.69 9.32
N ASN A 155 1.27 -10.19 8.09
CA ASN A 155 0.97 -11.61 7.88
C ASN A 155 2.25 -12.45 7.98
N GLY A 156 2.17 -13.67 8.54
CA GLY A 156 3.31 -14.59 8.58
C GLY A 156 4.48 -14.19 9.51
N GLY A 157 4.28 -13.23 10.43
CA GLY A 157 5.26 -12.85 11.46
C GLY A 157 6.32 -11.82 11.03
N GLU A 158 6.32 -11.41 9.77
CA GLU A 158 7.15 -10.30 9.28
C GLU A 158 6.53 -8.95 9.71
N PRO A 159 7.30 -8.02 10.32
CA PRO A 159 6.81 -6.68 10.65
C PRO A 159 6.44 -5.89 9.39
N LEU A 160 5.32 -5.17 9.42
CA LEU A 160 4.91 -4.26 8.35
C LEU A 160 5.96 -3.17 8.11
N LEU A 161 6.62 -2.70 9.17
CA LEU A 161 7.70 -1.72 9.06
C LEU A 161 8.87 -2.25 8.21
N SER A 162 9.11 -3.56 8.21
CA SER A 162 10.15 -4.16 7.37
C SER A 162 9.76 -4.16 5.88
N GLN A 163 8.47 -4.07 5.56
CA GLN A 163 7.98 -3.92 4.18
C GLN A 163 8.12 -2.47 3.69
N LEU A 164 8.03 -1.48 4.59
CA LEU A 164 8.33 -0.08 4.25
C LEU A 164 9.82 0.16 4.01
N PHE A 165 10.66 -0.57 4.75
CA PHE A 165 12.12 -0.45 4.68
C PHE A 165 12.74 -1.82 4.45
N PRO A 166 12.56 -2.40 3.24
CA PRO A 166 13.06 -3.73 2.95
C PRO A 166 14.57 -3.77 3.11
N ARG A 167 15.06 -4.82 3.78
CA ARG A 167 16.50 -5.06 3.87
C ARG A 167 17.01 -5.24 2.45
N GLY A 168 17.89 -4.35 2.01
CA GLY A 168 18.48 -4.42 0.68
C GLY A 168 18.96 -5.85 0.41
N ALA A 169 18.65 -6.38 -0.78
CA ALA A 169 19.10 -7.71 -1.16
C ALA A 169 20.60 -7.82 -0.87
N PRO A 170 21.07 -8.91 -0.22
CA PRO A 170 22.50 -9.12 -0.13
C PRO A 170 23.07 -8.99 -1.54
N PRO A 171 24.16 -8.21 -1.74
CA PRO A 171 24.73 -8.07 -3.06
C PRO A 171 24.91 -9.47 -3.63
N PRO A 172 24.53 -9.73 -4.90
CA PRO A 172 24.80 -11.02 -5.53
C PRO A 172 26.28 -11.29 -5.27
N ALA A 173 26.59 -12.43 -4.63
CA ALA A 173 27.93 -12.77 -4.21
C ALA A 173 28.86 -12.45 -5.38
N GLN A 174 29.62 -11.37 -5.24
CA GLN A 174 30.46 -10.88 -6.31
C GLN A 174 31.41 -12.04 -6.59
N ARG A 175 31.31 -12.63 -7.79
CA ARG A 175 32.37 -13.47 -8.31
C ARG A 175 33.59 -12.57 -8.33
N VAL A 176 34.44 -12.73 -7.32
CA VAL A 176 35.61 -11.89 -7.15
C VAL A 176 36.50 -12.14 -8.36
N SER A 177 36.59 -11.17 -9.25
CA SER A 177 37.73 -11.03 -10.13
C SER A 177 38.90 -10.57 -9.24
N VAL A 178 39.71 -11.52 -8.77
CA VAL A 178 40.97 -11.21 -8.08
C VAL A 178 42.08 -11.21 -9.13
N GLU A 179 42.63 -10.03 -9.39
CA GLU A 179 44.03 -9.84 -9.76
C GLU A 179 44.54 -8.73 -8.82
N THR A 180 45.69 -8.77 -8.14
CA THR A 180 46.77 -9.74 -7.84
C THR A 180 47.42 -9.13 -6.57
N GLU A 181 47.85 -9.86 -5.54
CA GLU A 181 49.26 -10.20 -5.30
C GLU A 181 49.40 -10.67 -3.85
N GLY A 182 50.34 -11.62 -3.64
CA GLY A 182 51.19 -11.58 -2.45
C GLY A 182 50.62 -12.08 -1.12
N VAL A 183 51.08 -13.28 -0.76
CA VAL A 183 51.24 -13.82 0.61
C VAL A 183 50.02 -14.52 1.22
N ARG A 184 50.06 -15.84 0.99
CA ARG A 184 49.20 -16.91 1.51
C ARG A 184 49.11 -16.94 3.04
N ARG A 185 47.89 -17.12 3.56
CA ARG A 185 47.65 -18.06 4.67
C ARG A 185 46.59 -19.09 4.24
N ARG A 186 47.04 -20.34 4.08
CA ARG A 186 46.22 -21.49 3.67
C ARG A 186 45.34 -21.93 4.84
N SER A 187 44.04 -22.03 4.62
CA SER A 187 43.16 -22.90 5.41
C SER A 187 42.94 -24.18 4.62
N PHE A 188 43.33 -25.31 5.21
CA PHE A 188 43.17 -26.65 4.66
C PHE A 188 41.77 -27.16 5.01
N ASN A 189 40.91 -27.41 4.02
CA ASN A 189 39.91 -28.49 4.12
C ASN A 189 39.14 -28.87 2.84
N ASP A 190 39.51 -28.41 1.65
CA ASP A 190 38.89 -28.91 0.41
C ASP A 190 39.88 -29.74 -0.41
N PHE A 191 39.97 -31.03 -0.09
CA PHE A 191 40.53 -32.00 -1.04
C PHE A 191 39.58 -32.11 -2.23
N ARG A 192 40.01 -31.66 -3.41
CA ARG A 192 39.33 -32.00 -4.66
C ARG A 192 39.57 -33.48 -4.95
N SER A 193 38.48 -34.22 -5.16
CA SER A 193 38.55 -35.62 -5.62
C SER A 193 39.31 -35.71 -6.94
N ILE A 194 40.25 -36.66 -7.03
CA ILE A 194 41.09 -36.92 -8.21
C ILE A 194 40.37 -37.87 -9.19
N LEU A 195 39.12 -38.27 -8.91
CA LEU A 195 38.38 -39.19 -9.77
C LEU A 195 37.79 -38.49 -11.01
N PRO A 196 37.98 -39.03 -12.22
CA PRO A 196 37.29 -38.56 -13.43
C PRO A 196 35.76 -38.65 -13.28
N SER A 197 35.05 -37.68 -13.86
CA SER A 197 33.59 -37.51 -13.77
C SER A 197 32.78 -38.75 -14.17
N SER A 198 33.34 -39.62 -15.01
CA SER A 198 32.74 -40.87 -15.46
C SER A 198 32.67 -41.97 -14.39
N LEU A 199 33.48 -41.90 -13.33
CA LEU A 199 33.46 -42.86 -12.22
C LEU A 199 32.62 -42.41 -11.01
N LEU A 200 32.22 -41.14 -10.96
CA LEU A 200 31.41 -40.58 -9.87
C LEU A 200 29.97 -41.12 -9.85
N THR A 201 29.43 -41.52 -11.00
CA THR A 201 28.07 -42.08 -11.10
C THR A 201 28.01 -43.55 -10.67
N ALA A 202 29.13 -44.29 -10.72
CA ALA A 202 29.20 -45.70 -10.35
C ALA A 202 29.44 -45.93 -8.84
N CYS A 203 29.83 -44.89 -8.09
CA CYS A 203 30.15 -44.98 -6.67
C CYS A 203 29.02 -44.54 -5.71
N GLN A 204 27.85 -44.14 -6.23
CA GLN A 204 26.66 -43.90 -5.38
C GLN A 204 25.89 -45.19 -5.11
N GLY A 205 26.62 -46.23 -4.68
CA GLY A 205 26.06 -47.47 -4.17
C GLY A 205 26.37 -47.59 -2.68
N ASP A 206 25.31 -47.62 -1.88
CA ASP A 206 25.27 -48.05 -0.46
C ASP A 206 26.06 -47.24 0.59
N THR A 207 25.35 -46.34 1.28
CA THR A 207 25.24 -46.43 2.75
C THR A 207 23.85 -46.01 3.24
N LEU A 208 23.10 -47.06 3.56
CA LEU A 208 21.88 -47.20 4.36
C LEU A 208 21.60 -46.17 5.48
N ARG A 209 20.32 -45.75 5.52
CA ARG A 209 19.30 -45.97 6.60
C ARG A 209 18.71 -44.74 7.32
N ARG A 210 17.48 -44.37 6.93
CA ARG A 210 16.30 -44.41 7.84
C ARG A 210 14.98 -44.57 7.06
N LYS A 211 14.41 -45.78 7.24
CA LYS A 211 13.03 -46.31 7.03
C LYS A 211 11.97 -45.33 6.50
N SER A 212 11.31 -45.53 5.34
CA SER A 212 10.26 -46.55 4.99
C SER A 212 8.94 -46.30 5.76
N GLY A 213 7.74 -46.15 5.17
CA GLY A 213 7.23 -46.37 3.81
C GLY A 213 5.79 -46.92 3.87
N ILE A 214 5.04 -46.79 2.76
CA ILE A 214 3.89 -47.58 2.21
C ILE A 214 2.73 -46.62 1.84
N ALA A 215 2.12 -46.58 0.65
CA ALA A 215 2.40 -47.13 -0.69
C ALA A 215 1.48 -46.41 -1.72
N ASN A 216 1.95 -46.35 -2.98
CA ASN A 216 1.27 -45.96 -4.23
C ASN A 216 0.24 -47.06 -4.68
N PRO A 217 -0.51 -46.99 -5.82
CA PRO A 217 -0.28 -46.23 -7.07
C PRO A 217 -1.54 -45.67 -7.82
N ASP A 218 -1.34 -44.68 -8.71
CA ASP A 218 -1.82 -44.70 -10.12
C ASP A 218 -1.76 -43.29 -10.74
N ALA A 219 -0.83 -43.07 -11.66
CA ALA A 219 -0.99 -42.24 -12.86
C ALA A 219 0.31 -42.29 -13.68
N GLN A 220 0.28 -43.08 -14.74
CA GLN A 220 1.29 -43.08 -15.80
C GLN A 220 1.29 -41.74 -16.54
N VAL A 221 2.45 -41.14 -16.74
CA VAL A 221 2.67 -40.07 -17.73
C VAL A 221 3.62 -40.61 -18.79
N SER A 222 3.16 -40.61 -20.04
CA SER A 222 3.98 -40.77 -21.25
C SER A 222 4.12 -39.39 -21.93
N PRO A 223 5.22 -39.10 -22.66
CA PRO A 223 5.52 -37.77 -23.15
C PRO A 223 5.04 -37.57 -24.59
N ASP A 224 4.49 -36.39 -24.92
CA ASP A 224 4.65 -35.90 -26.30
C ASP A 224 4.63 -34.37 -26.42
N ARG A 225 5.46 -33.89 -27.35
CA ARG A 225 5.70 -32.48 -27.69
C ARG A 225 4.52 -31.91 -28.50
N GLY A 226 4.05 -30.71 -28.14
CA GLY A 226 3.16 -29.90 -28.96
C GLY A 226 3.30 -28.42 -28.61
N GLY A 227 3.51 -27.57 -29.61
CA GLY A 227 3.86 -26.14 -29.47
C GLY A 227 2.78 -25.23 -28.87
N PRO A 228 3.08 -23.94 -28.67
CA PRO A 228 2.18 -23.00 -27.99
C PRO A 228 0.92 -22.72 -28.82
N SER A 229 -0.23 -22.80 -28.16
CA SER A 229 -1.56 -22.43 -28.65
C SER A 229 -1.67 -20.89 -28.81
N PRO A 230 -2.32 -20.35 -29.85
CA PRO A 230 -2.24 -18.93 -30.22
C PRO A 230 -3.24 -18.02 -29.50
N CYS A 231 -3.50 -18.23 -28.20
CA CYS A 231 -4.45 -17.40 -27.42
C CYS A 231 -4.06 -17.33 -25.93
N SER A 232 -2.89 -16.78 -25.61
CA SER A 232 -2.57 -16.37 -24.24
C SER A 232 -1.80 -15.05 -24.31
N PRO A 233 -2.27 -13.97 -23.67
CA PRO A 233 -1.50 -12.73 -23.62
C PRO A 233 -0.34 -12.93 -22.64
N THR A 234 0.84 -13.25 -23.18
CA THR A 234 2.11 -13.29 -22.42
C THR A 234 2.71 -11.89 -22.20
N ALA A 235 1.93 -10.83 -22.44
CA ALA A 235 2.32 -9.47 -22.12
C ALA A 235 1.94 -9.15 -20.66
N PRO A 236 2.82 -8.57 -19.84
CA PRO A 236 2.42 -8.05 -18.54
C PRO A 236 1.40 -6.92 -18.78
N GLY A 237 0.13 -7.17 -18.47
CA GLY A 237 -0.90 -6.13 -18.50
C GLY A 237 -0.54 -5.00 -17.54
N PRO A 238 -1.10 -3.78 -17.72
CA PRO A 238 -0.80 -2.68 -16.83
C PRO A 238 -1.23 -3.07 -15.39
N GLN A 239 -0.35 -2.79 -14.43
CA GLN A 239 -0.52 -3.13 -13.01
C GLN A 239 -1.70 -2.35 -12.41
N TYR A 240 -2.92 -2.88 -12.54
CA TYR A 240 -4.15 -2.28 -11.98
C TYR A 240 -4.56 -2.89 -10.62
N PHE A 241 -3.74 -3.78 -10.07
CA PHE A 241 -4.05 -4.49 -8.83
C PHE A 241 -3.37 -3.80 -7.64
N GLU A 242 -4.16 -3.16 -6.79
CA GLU A 242 -3.72 -2.65 -5.49
C GLU A 242 -3.74 -3.81 -4.49
N GLY A 243 -2.57 -4.39 -4.24
CA GLY A 243 -2.40 -5.46 -3.27
C GLY A 243 -0.94 -5.86 -3.17
N SER A 244 -0.46 -6.10 -1.95
CA SER A 244 0.93 -6.34 -1.53
C SER A 244 1.65 -7.52 -2.20
N TYR A 245 1.03 -8.19 -3.17
CA TYR A 245 1.63 -9.18 -4.05
C TYR A 245 1.06 -9.03 -5.46
N LEU A 246 1.95 -8.86 -6.45
CA LEU A 246 1.59 -9.09 -7.84
C LEU A 246 1.11 -10.55 -7.99
N ALA A 247 0.37 -10.88 -9.06
CA ALA A 247 -0.03 -12.27 -9.36
C ALA A 247 1.15 -13.26 -9.46
N ASP A 248 2.37 -12.72 -9.54
CA ASP A 248 3.69 -13.38 -9.55
C ASP A 248 4.32 -13.56 -8.13
N GLY A 249 3.78 -12.94 -7.08
CA GLY A 249 4.32 -13.04 -5.71
C GLY A 249 5.48 -12.11 -5.39
N SER A 250 5.78 -11.13 -6.26
CA SER A 250 6.77 -10.08 -5.99
C SER A 250 6.20 -8.96 -5.10
N ALA A 251 7.03 -8.47 -4.17
CA ALA A 251 6.68 -7.42 -3.20
C ALA A 251 6.42 -6.08 -3.91
N VAL A 252 5.39 -5.35 -3.45
CA VAL A 252 5.09 -4.00 -3.92
C VAL A 252 6.27 -3.07 -3.63
N ASN A 253 6.63 -2.20 -4.58
CA ASN A 253 7.65 -1.17 -4.36
C ASN A 253 7.25 -0.32 -3.13
N PRO A 254 8.08 -0.24 -2.07
CA PRO A 254 7.77 0.55 -0.87
C PRO A 254 7.41 2.01 -1.15
N ASP A 255 7.93 2.60 -2.24
CA ASP A 255 7.61 3.96 -2.67
C ASP A 255 6.09 4.17 -2.85
N TYR A 256 5.35 3.12 -3.20
CA TYR A 256 3.89 3.16 -3.33
C TYR A 256 3.21 3.71 -2.06
N TYR A 257 3.69 3.30 -0.88
CA TYR A 257 3.12 3.73 0.41
C TYR A 257 3.39 5.20 0.73
N PHE A 258 4.38 5.82 0.08
CA PHE A 258 4.75 7.21 0.34
C PHE A 258 4.27 8.18 -0.75
N THR A 259 3.71 7.65 -1.84
CA THR A 259 3.32 8.43 -3.02
C THR A 259 1.82 8.33 -3.35
N THR A 260 1.16 7.24 -2.93
CA THR A 260 -0.25 7.00 -3.28
C THR A 260 -1.21 7.32 -2.13
N VAL A 261 -2.14 8.25 -2.37
CA VAL A 261 -3.22 8.59 -1.42
C VAL A 261 -4.04 7.34 -1.07
N SER A 262 -4.32 7.17 0.22
CA SER A 262 -5.05 6.03 0.79
C SER A 262 -4.35 4.65 0.68
N SER A 263 -3.10 4.61 0.23
CA SER A 263 -2.31 3.37 0.22
C SER A 263 -2.19 2.80 1.63
N SER A 264 -2.24 1.47 1.74
CA SER A 264 -2.16 0.74 3.01
C SER A 264 -1.68 -0.68 2.79
N PHE A 265 -1.19 -1.36 3.83
CA PHE A 265 -0.65 -2.73 3.76
C PHE A 265 -1.67 -3.82 3.38
N SER A 266 -2.96 -3.51 3.45
CA SER A 266 -4.03 -4.50 3.40
C SER A 266 -4.41 -4.88 1.98
N ILE A 267 -4.40 -6.17 1.69
CA ILE A 267 -5.20 -6.77 0.60
C ILE A 267 -6.63 -6.91 1.13
N SER A 268 -7.65 -6.77 0.27
CA SER A 268 -9.02 -7.13 0.68
C SER A 268 -8.98 -8.49 1.37
N PRO A 269 -9.48 -8.61 2.60
CA PRO A 269 -9.41 -9.87 3.33
C PRO A 269 -10.18 -11.01 2.64
N LEU A 270 -11.07 -10.66 1.70
CA LEU A 270 -11.74 -11.61 0.83
C LEU A 270 -10.76 -12.35 -0.11
N CYS A 271 -9.55 -11.83 -0.34
CA CYS A 271 -8.53 -12.45 -1.21
C CYS A 271 -7.65 -13.49 -0.52
N THR A 272 -7.54 -13.47 0.81
CA THR A 272 -6.61 -14.32 1.55
C THR A 272 -7.37 -15.42 2.28
N GLY A 273 -6.92 -16.68 2.14
CA GLY A 273 -7.34 -17.74 3.07
C GLY A 273 -6.93 -17.34 4.48
N ALA A 274 -7.81 -17.56 5.46
CA ALA A 274 -7.68 -17.09 6.84
C ALA A 274 -6.23 -17.19 7.36
N SER A 275 -5.54 -16.05 7.47
CA SER A 275 -4.34 -15.98 8.28
C SER A 275 -4.79 -16.08 9.74
N GLY A 276 -4.39 -17.15 10.41
CA GLY A 276 -4.84 -17.51 11.77
C GLY A 276 -4.34 -16.60 12.90
N GLN A 277 -4.15 -15.30 12.65
CA GLN A 277 -3.75 -14.35 13.67
C GLN A 277 -4.98 -13.63 14.22
N GLU A 278 -5.44 -14.12 15.37
CA GLU A 278 -6.55 -13.54 16.13
C GLU A 278 -6.03 -12.50 17.11
N ILE A 279 -6.67 -11.33 17.15
CA ILE A 279 -6.30 -10.24 18.07
C ILE A 279 -7.47 -9.97 19.00
N ASN A 280 -7.19 -9.99 20.30
CA ASN A 280 -8.15 -9.62 21.33
C ASN A 280 -8.01 -8.13 21.64
N VAL A 281 -9.10 -7.39 21.46
CA VAL A 281 -9.24 -5.97 21.82
C VAL A 281 -10.53 -5.78 22.62
N PRO A 282 -10.52 -5.03 23.74
CA PRO A 282 -11.73 -4.73 24.50
C PRO A 282 -12.83 -4.08 23.64
N LEU A 283 -14.08 -4.49 23.87
CA LEU A 283 -15.23 -4.02 23.09
C LEU A 283 -15.45 -2.51 23.24
N GLU A 284 -15.12 -1.95 24.39
CA GLU A 284 -15.21 -0.53 24.69
C GLU A 284 -14.33 0.28 23.74
N LEU A 285 -13.12 -0.20 23.43
CA LEU A 285 -12.23 0.42 22.45
C LEU A 285 -12.79 0.32 21.03
N LEU A 286 -13.37 -0.84 20.66
CA LEU A 286 -14.01 -1.00 19.35
C LEU A 286 -15.23 -0.09 19.17
N ARG A 287 -16.05 0.06 20.21
CA ARG A 287 -17.18 1.00 20.22
C ARG A 287 -16.71 2.45 20.11
N ARG A 288 -15.70 2.84 20.90
CA ARG A 288 -15.09 4.18 20.81
C ARG A 288 -14.57 4.45 19.40
N LEU A 289 -13.87 3.49 18.79
CA LEU A 289 -13.37 3.61 17.41
C LEU A 289 -14.52 3.83 16.42
N LEU A 290 -15.60 3.03 16.50
CA LEU A 290 -16.76 3.19 15.63
C LEU A 290 -17.42 4.57 15.80
N GLN A 291 -17.52 5.07 17.03
CA GLN A 291 -18.04 6.41 17.28
C GLN A 291 -17.15 7.49 16.65
N MET A 292 -15.83 7.39 16.77
CA MET A 292 -14.91 8.32 16.10
C MET A 292 -15.06 8.27 14.58
N VAL A 293 -15.14 7.07 13.99
CA VAL A 293 -15.37 6.90 12.55
C VAL A 293 -16.67 7.58 12.11
N LYS A 294 -17.77 7.38 12.85
CA LYS A 294 -19.06 8.05 12.60
C LYS A 294 -18.94 9.58 12.56
N HIS A 295 -18.13 10.17 13.45
CA HIS A 295 -17.90 11.62 13.46
C HIS A 295 -17.05 12.07 12.26
N PHE A 296 -15.93 11.38 12.01
CA PHE A 296 -15.02 11.73 10.91
C PHE A 296 -15.67 11.64 9.53
N VAL A 297 -16.57 10.68 9.30
CA VAL A 297 -17.23 10.51 7.99
C VAL A 297 -18.55 11.26 7.87
N SER A 298 -18.94 12.05 8.88
CA SER A 298 -20.15 12.85 8.81
C SER A 298 -20.02 13.94 7.74
N ASP A 299 -21.11 14.16 7.00
CA ASP A 299 -21.15 15.15 5.91
C ASP A 299 -20.77 16.57 6.37
N SER A 300 -21.23 16.95 7.57
CA SER A 300 -20.87 18.24 8.19
C SER A 300 -19.38 18.38 8.48
N PHE A 301 -18.75 17.34 9.03
CA PHE A 301 -17.32 17.37 9.35
C PHE A 301 -16.46 17.42 8.07
N LEU A 302 -16.76 16.55 7.10
CA LEU A 302 -16.01 16.50 5.84
C LEU A 302 -16.12 17.81 5.04
N LYS A 303 -17.33 18.39 4.95
CA LYS A 303 -17.53 19.70 4.32
C LYS A 303 -16.82 20.83 5.06
N SER A 304 -16.78 20.77 6.39
CA SER A 304 -16.05 21.76 7.19
C SER A 304 -14.55 21.74 6.86
N LEU A 305 -13.95 20.56 6.70
CA LEU A 305 -12.53 20.45 6.33
C LEU A 305 -12.25 20.97 4.92
N ASP A 306 -13.10 20.66 3.94
CA ASP A 306 -12.94 21.15 2.57
C ASP A 306 -13.14 22.68 2.48
N ALA A 307 -14.04 23.24 3.29
CA ALA A 307 -14.21 24.69 3.41
C ALA A 307 -12.93 25.36 3.95
N VAL A 308 -12.29 24.78 4.97
CA VAL A 308 -11.03 25.29 5.52
C VAL A 308 -9.92 25.29 4.47
N VAL A 309 -9.79 24.23 3.65
CA VAL A 309 -8.80 24.19 2.55
C VAL A 309 -9.08 25.28 1.52
N SER A 310 -10.35 25.47 1.16
CA SER A 310 -10.78 26.49 0.21
C SER A 310 -10.44 27.89 0.71
N GLU A 311 -10.78 28.20 1.96
CA GLU A 311 -10.47 29.48 2.61
C GLU A 311 -8.96 29.75 2.69
N VAL A 312 -8.15 28.75 3.04
CA VAL A 312 -6.68 28.89 3.10
C VAL A 312 -6.11 29.18 1.71
N THR A 313 -6.62 28.50 0.68
CA THR A 313 -6.17 28.64 -0.70
C THR A 313 -6.54 30.03 -1.25
N GLU A 314 -7.74 30.51 -0.94
CA GLU A 314 -8.20 31.86 -1.32
C GLU A 314 -7.44 32.97 -0.59
N ALA A 315 -7.20 32.80 0.72
CA ALA A 315 -6.51 33.79 1.54
C ALA A 315 -5.00 33.88 1.26
N ASN A 316 -4.39 32.84 0.69
CA ASN A 316 -2.95 32.76 0.45
C ASN A 316 -2.65 32.40 -1.02
N PRO A 317 -2.76 33.36 -1.96
CA PRO A 317 -2.45 33.12 -3.36
C PRO A 317 -1.03 32.57 -3.54
N GLY A 318 -0.91 31.39 -4.16
CA GLY A 318 0.38 30.72 -4.36
C GLY A 318 0.81 29.78 -3.23
N ILE A 319 -0.03 29.56 -2.20
CA ILE A 319 0.21 28.49 -1.25
C ILE A 319 0.12 27.14 -1.96
N ASP A 320 1.19 26.36 -1.86
CA ASP A 320 1.16 24.99 -2.31
C ASP A 320 0.71 24.07 -1.17
N LEU A 321 -0.45 23.45 -1.38
CA LEU A 321 -1.04 22.44 -0.52
C LEU A 321 -1.20 21.16 -1.35
N PHE A 322 -0.75 20.05 -0.79
CA PHE A 322 -0.86 18.73 -1.41
C PHE A 322 -2.34 18.34 -1.64
N TYR A 323 -3.18 18.51 -0.61
CA TYR A 323 -4.61 18.22 -0.69
C TYR A 323 -5.40 19.47 -1.06
N LYS A 324 -6.20 19.37 -2.13
CA LYS A 324 -7.20 20.39 -2.49
C LYS A 324 -8.55 20.18 -1.81
N ALA A 325 -8.79 18.95 -1.35
CA ALA A 325 -9.91 18.57 -0.51
C ALA A 325 -9.47 17.39 0.37
N PHE A 326 -10.02 17.31 1.59
CA PHE A 326 -9.74 16.23 2.54
C PHE A 326 -10.87 15.21 2.62
N SER A 327 -12.08 15.56 2.17
CA SER A 327 -13.26 14.72 2.33
C SER A 327 -13.07 13.30 1.82
N ASP A 328 -12.67 13.12 0.56
CA ASP A 328 -12.51 11.79 -0.03
C ASP A 328 -11.30 11.01 0.50
N PRO A 329 -10.08 11.60 0.63
CA PRO A 329 -8.95 10.93 1.27
C PRO A 329 -9.24 10.44 2.69
N LEU A 330 -9.95 11.24 3.48
CA LEU A 330 -10.29 10.88 4.85
C LEU A 330 -11.37 9.81 4.89
N TYR A 331 -12.42 9.94 4.07
CA TYR A 331 -13.51 8.97 3.99
C TYR A 331 -13.00 7.56 3.68
N VAL A 332 -12.18 7.41 2.63
CA VAL A 332 -11.59 6.10 2.30
C VAL A 332 -10.66 5.57 3.38
N SER A 333 -9.86 6.45 4.01
CA SER A 333 -8.91 6.03 5.05
C SER A 333 -9.61 5.51 6.29
N MET A 334 -10.73 6.13 6.68
CA MET A 334 -11.56 5.70 7.81
C MET A 334 -12.19 4.32 7.58
N PHE A 335 -12.79 4.07 6.41
CA PHE A 335 -13.40 2.76 6.13
C PHE A 335 -12.35 1.66 5.94
N LYS A 336 -11.23 1.96 5.28
CA LYS A 336 -10.10 1.01 5.20
C LYS A 336 -9.59 0.68 6.60
N MET A 337 -9.39 1.67 7.47
CA MET A 337 -8.98 1.48 8.86
C MET A 337 -9.97 0.61 9.64
N LEU A 338 -11.27 0.92 9.57
CA LEU A 338 -12.31 0.18 10.28
C LEU A 338 -12.36 -1.28 9.81
N ARG A 339 -12.33 -1.52 8.50
CA ARG A 339 -12.25 -2.85 7.90
C ARG A 339 -11.05 -3.62 8.43
N ASP A 340 -9.87 -3.02 8.31
CA ASP A 340 -8.61 -3.69 8.63
C ASP A 340 -8.52 -4.00 10.14
N THR A 341 -9.02 -3.10 10.98
CA THR A 341 -9.10 -3.32 12.43
C THR A 341 -10.04 -4.48 12.76
N LEU A 342 -11.25 -4.50 12.21
CA LEU A 342 -12.29 -5.46 12.61
C LEU A 342 -12.08 -6.87 12.06
N TYR A 343 -11.39 -7.02 10.93
CA TYR A 343 -11.24 -8.34 10.29
C TYR A 343 -10.44 -9.34 11.13
N TYR A 344 -9.47 -8.87 11.93
CA TYR A 344 -8.63 -9.71 12.81
C TYR A 344 -9.24 -9.94 14.20
N MET A 345 -10.42 -9.38 14.49
CA MET A 345 -11.05 -9.46 15.80
C MET A 345 -11.84 -10.76 15.96
N LYS A 346 -11.59 -11.47 17.06
CA LYS A 346 -12.30 -12.71 17.41
C LYS A 346 -13.54 -12.44 18.26
N ASP A 347 -14.55 -13.29 18.13
CA ASP A 347 -15.71 -13.40 19.04
C ASP A 347 -16.41 -12.06 19.34
N VAL A 348 -16.44 -11.18 18.34
CA VAL A 348 -17.06 -9.85 18.45
C VAL A 348 -18.56 -9.99 18.72
N GLN A 349 -19.06 -9.27 19.74
CA GLN A 349 -20.46 -9.31 20.16
C GLN A 349 -21.42 -9.00 19.00
N THR A 350 -22.47 -9.81 18.85
CA THR A 350 -23.45 -9.70 17.75
C THR A 350 -24.14 -8.33 17.69
N SER A 351 -24.42 -7.71 18.84
CA SER A 351 -25.00 -6.36 18.89
C SER A 351 -24.08 -5.30 18.27
N PHE A 352 -22.78 -5.41 18.49
CA PHE A 352 -21.80 -4.48 17.92
C PHE A 352 -21.57 -4.76 16.43
N VAL A 353 -21.51 -6.04 16.02
CA VAL A 353 -21.45 -6.42 14.60
C VAL A 353 -22.66 -5.84 13.84
N LYS A 354 -23.86 -5.92 14.42
CA LYS A 354 -25.07 -5.31 13.85
C LYS A 354 -24.95 -3.79 13.76
N GLU A 355 -24.46 -3.12 14.80
CA GLU A 355 -24.23 -1.67 14.78
C GLU A 355 -23.28 -1.25 13.64
N VAL A 356 -22.19 -1.99 13.44
CA VAL A 356 -21.26 -1.76 12.33
C VAL A 356 -21.95 -2.01 10.99
N HIS A 357 -22.68 -3.12 10.85
CA HIS A 357 -23.41 -3.45 9.62
C HIS A 357 -24.39 -2.33 9.22
N ASP A 358 -25.25 -1.91 10.14
CA ASP A 358 -26.30 -0.91 9.86
C ASP A 358 -25.67 0.43 9.46
N PHE A 359 -24.61 0.86 10.17
CA PHE A 359 -23.85 2.06 9.83
C PHE A 359 -23.19 1.96 8.44
N VAL A 360 -22.47 0.87 8.16
CA VAL A 360 -21.77 0.71 6.88
C VAL A 360 -22.74 0.59 5.70
N LEU A 361 -23.88 -0.08 5.90
CA LEU A 361 -24.93 -0.20 4.89
C LEU A 361 -25.55 1.16 4.54
N GLU A 362 -25.80 2.00 5.55
CA GLU A 362 -26.26 3.38 5.37
C GLU A 362 -25.26 4.18 4.53
N GLN A 363 -23.97 4.14 4.91
CA GLN A 363 -22.89 4.84 4.23
C GLN A 363 -22.65 4.35 2.80
N PHE A 364 -22.70 3.04 2.57
CA PHE A 364 -22.63 2.48 1.23
C PHE A 364 -23.79 2.95 0.34
N SER A 365 -24.99 3.02 0.91
CA SER A 365 -26.21 3.41 0.19
C SER A 365 -26.21 4.91 -0.15
N SER A 366 -25.87 5.77 0.80
CA SER A 366 -25.77 7.22 0.57
C SER A 366 -24.70 7.55 -0.47
N SER A 367 -23.56 6.86 -0.41
CA SER A 367 -22.42 7.08 -1.31
C SER A 367 -22.70 6.70 -2.76
N GLN A 368 -23.69 5.83 -3.04
CA GLN A 368 -24.08 5.53 -4.43
C GLN A 368 -24.53 6.80 -5.18
N SER A 369 -25.21 7.72 -4.49
CA SER A 369 -25.69 8.97 -5.09
C SER A 369 -24.54 9.97 -5.34
N GLU A 370 -23.55 10.01 -4.46
CA GLU A 370 -22.36 10.86 -4.58
C GLU A 370 -21.46 10.41 -5.72
N ILE A 371 -21.24 9.09 -5.85
CA ILE A 371 -20.51 8.51 -6.98
C ILE A 371 -21.09 8.99 -8.31
N GLN A 372 -22.43 9.05 -8.44
CA GLN A 372 -23.08 9.53 -9.66
C GLN A 372 -22.87 11.04 -9.89
N LYS A 373 -22.80 11.86 -8.83
CA LYS A 373 -22.55 13.31 -8.93
C LYS A 373 -21.12 13.60 -9.41
N VAL A 374 -20.13 12.91 -8.85
CA VAL A 374 -18.70 13.09 -9.17
C VAL A 374 -18.37 12.66 -10.61
N LEU A 375 -19.24 11.90 -11.29
CA LEU A 375 -19.09 11.58 -12.72
C LEU A 375 -19.14 12.80 -13.64
N HIS A 376 -19.75 13.89 -13.18
CA HIS A 376 -20.05 15.07 -14.00
C HIS A 376 -19.03 16.21 -13.85
N GLU A 377 -18.04 16.08 -12.96
CA GLU A 377 -17.02 17.11 -12.73
C GLU A 377 -15.80 16.91 -13.66
N GLU A 378 -15.41 17.97 -14.39
CA GLU A 378 -14.23 17.96 -15.28
C GLU A 378 -12.92 18.00 -14.49
N ARG A 379 -11.91 17.24 -14.94
CA ARG A 379 -10.65 16.99 -14.21
C ARG A 379 -9.49 17.88 -14.68
N LEU A 380 -8.59 18.19 -13.75
CA LEU A 380 -7.19 18.57 -14.03
C LEU A 380 -6.27 17.33 -13.98
N PRO A 381 -5.16 17.27 -14.74
CA PRO A 381 -4.22 16.15 -14.73
C PRO A 381 -3.40 16.08 -13.43
N GLY A 382 -3.23 14.88 -12.85
CA GLY A 382 -2.29 14.62 -11.74
C GLY A 382 -2.91 14.37 -10.36
N GLU A 383 -4.18 14.75 -10.13
CA GLU A 383 -4.82 14.55 -8.82
C GLU A 383 -5.47 13.16 -8.67
N PRO A 384 -5.44 12.55 -7.46
CA PRO A 384 -6.13 11.30 -7.19
C PRO A 384 -7.63 11.54 -7.38
N SER A 385 -8.25 10.86 -8.33
CA SER A 385 -9.63 11.19 -8.67
C SER A 385 -10.56 10.93 -7.48
N PRO A 386 -11.35 11.93 -7.04
CA PRO A 386 -12.42 11.80 -6.03
C PRO A 386 -13.24 10.51 -6.17
N LEU A 387 -13.65 10.22 -7.41
CA LEU A 387 -14.40 9.02 -7.77
C LEU A 387 -13.68 7.71 -7.42
N LYS A 388 -12.37 7.61 -7.69
CA LYS A 388 -11.58 6.42 -7.38
C LYS A 388 -11.53 6.20 -5.87
N LEU A 389 -11.25 7.26 -5.10
CA LEU A 389 -11.22 7.20 -3.63
C LEU A 389 -12.59 6.77 -3.05
N ARG A 390 -13.70 7.33 -3.56
CA ARG A 390 -15.07 6.91 -3.19
C ARG A 390 -15.36 5.46 -3.56
N CYS A 391 -14.89 4.98 -4.71
CA CYS A 391 -15.02 3.57 -5.07
C CYS A 391 -14.23 2.66 -4.14
N HIS A 392 -13.02 3.05 -3.72
CA HIS A 392 -12.25 2.30 -2.72
C HIS A 392 -12.91 2.30 -1.34
N ALA A 393 -13.50 3.42 -0.91
CA ALA A 393 -14.23 3.48 0.35
C ALA A 393 -15.43 2.52 0.34
N ASN A 394 -16.21 2.54 -0.74
CA ASN A 394 -17.33 1.62 -0.92
C ASN A 394 -16.89 0.15 -1.03
N ALA A 395 -15.71 -0.14 -1.59
CA ALA A 395 -15.15 -1.48 -1.57
C ALA A 395 -14.89 -1.93 -0.12
N ALA A 396 -14.28 -1.08 0.71
CA ALA A 396 -14.10 -1.37 2.13
C ALA A 396 -15.44 -1.54 2.88
N CYS A 397 -16.49 -0.78 2.50
CA CYS A 397 -17.85 -1.00 3.01
C CYS A 397 -18.40 -2.38 2.64
N VAL A 398 -18.19 -2.84 1.41
CA VAL A 398 -18.59 -4.19 0.97
C VAL A 398 -17.86 -5.26 1.78
N ASP A 399 -16.53 -5.14 1.95
CA ASP A 399 -15.74 -6.04 2.81
C ASP A 399 -16.34 -6.13 4.23
N LEU A 400 -16.67 -4.98 4.83
CA LEU A 400 -17.27 -4.88 6.16
C LEU A 400 -18.69 -5.47 6.22
N MET A 401 -19.53 -5.24 5.21
CA MET A 401 -20.87 -5.84 5.15
C MET A 401 -20.77 -7.37 5.06
N VAL A 402 -19.90 -7.91 4.21
CA VAL A 402 -19.69 -9.36 4.07
C VAL A 402 -19.15 -9.97 5.37
N TRP A 403 -18.23 -9.28 6.06
CA TRP A 403 -17.74 -9.68 7.38
C TRP A 403 -18.88 -9.76 8.41
N ALA A 404 -19.78 -8.77 8.41
CA ALA A 404 -20.82 -8.61 9.42
C ALA A 404 -22.02 -9.56 9.26
N VAL A 405 -22.30 -10.08 8.06
CA VAL A 405 -23.40 -11.03 7.83
C VAL A 405 -23.17 -12.32 8.63
N LYS A 406 -24.19 -12.73 9.40
CA LYS A 406 -24.13 -13.91 10.30
C LYS A 406 -25.21 -14.95 10.03
N ASP A 407 -26.21 -14.63 9.22
CA ASP A 407 -27.37 -15.47 8.91
C ASP A 407 -27.68 -15.50 7.41
N GLU A 408 -28.44 -16.50 6.99
CA GLU A 408 -28.76 -16.77 5.59
C GLU A 408 -29.62 -15.66 4.95
N GLN A 409 -30.54 -15.05 5.70
CA GLN A 409 -31.40 -13.98 5.17
C GLN A 409 -30.58 -12.70 4.91
N GLY A 410 -29.68 -12.35 5.82
CA GLY A 410 -28.72 -11.28 5.62
C GLY A 410 -27.82 -11.52 4.40
N ALA A 411 -27.38 -12.77 4.21
CA ALA A 411 -26.56 -13.16 3.06
C ALA A 411 -27.30 -13.01 1.72
N GLU A 412 -28.56 -13.44 1.66
CA GLU A 412 -29.40 -13.29 0.46
C GLU A 412 -29.62 -11.80 0.13
N ASN A 413 -29.99 -10.99 1.13
CA ASN A 413 -30.20 -9.55 0.96
C ASN A 413 -28.94 -8.84 0.45
N LEU A 414 -27.77 -9.19 0.99
CA LEU A 414 -26.50 -8.62 0.55
C LEU A 414 -26.13 -9.12 -0.85
N CYS A 415 -26.36 -10.40 -1.16
CA CYS A 415 -26.16 -10.96 -2.50
C CYS A 415 -26.93 -10.14 -3.54
N THR A 416 -28.23 -9.90 -3.33
CA THR A 416 -29.05 -9.07 -4.23
C THR A 416 -28.45 -7.67 -4.44
N LYS A 417 -28.06 -6.98 -3.36
CA LYS A 417 -27.46 -5.64 -3.45
C LYS A 417 -26.15 -5.62 -4.24
N LEU A 418 -25.27 -6.60 -4.03
CA LEU A 418 -24.01 -6.69 -4.78
C LEU A 418 -24.26 -7.01 -6.26
N SER A 419 -25.23 -7.88 -6.55
CA SER A 419 -25.68 -8.19 -7.91
C SER A 419 -26.21 -6.95 -8.64
N GLU A 420 -27.08 -6.18 -8.00
CA GLU A 420 -27.59 -4.91 -8.54
C GLU A 420 -26.44 -3.94 -8.85
N LYS A 421 -25.44 -3.86 -7.97
CA LYS A 421 -24.27 -3.01 -8.18
C LYS A 421 -23.44 -3.45 -9.39
N LEU A 422 -23.21 -4.75 -9.57
CA LEU A 422 -22.48 -5.29 -10.73
C LEU A 422 -23.21 -5.04 -12.05
N GLN A 423 -24.54 -4.99 -12.02
CA GLN A 423 -25.37 -4.71 -13.19
C GLN A 423 -25.59 -3.21 -13.45
N SER A 424 -25.14 -2.34 -12.54
CA SER A 424 -25.34 -0.89 -12.67
C SER A 424 -24.69 -0.31 -13.93
N LYS A 425 -25.39 0.64 -14.57
CA LYS A 425 -24.90 1.32 -15.78
C LYS A 425 -23.82 2.32 -15.40
N THR A 426 -22.55 1.96 -15.63
CA THR A 426 -21.40 2.84 -15.38
C THR A 426 -20.89 3.43 -16.70
N SER A 427 -20.57 4.74 -16.75
CA SER A 427 -20.01 5.37 -17.96
C SER A 427 -18.65 4.77 -18.35
N SER A 428 -18.36 4.67 -19.65
CA SER A 428 -17.07 4.14 -20.14
C SER A 428 -15.88 5.01 -19.75
N LYS A 429 -16.06 6.32 -19.59
CA LYS A 429 -14.99 7.27 -19.24
C LYS A 429 -14.39 7.02 -17.85
N VAL A 430 -15.17 6.43 -16.95
CA VAL A 430 -14.81 6.27 -15.54
C VAL A 430 -14.74 4.82 -15.08
N ILE A 431 -14.93 3.87 -16.00
CA ILE A 431 -15.08 2.45 -15.68
C ILE A 431 -13.88 1.91 -14.89
N ILE A 432 -12.68 2.42 -15.17
CA ILE A 432 -11.45 2.06 -14.46
C ILE A 432 -11.49 2.51 -12.99
N ALA A 433 -12.07 3.68 -12.67
CA ALA A 433 -12.20 4.14 -11.29
C ALA A 433 -13.14 3.26 -10.46
N HIS A 434 -14.11 2.59 -11.12
CA HIS A 434 -15.05 1.67 -10.48
C HIS A 434 -14.48 0.26 -10.26
N MET A 435 -13.36 -0.10 -10.89
CA MET A 435 -12.79 -1.45 -10.84
C MET A 435 -12.60 -2.00 -9.42
N PRO A 436 -12.05 -1.23 -8.45
CA PRO A 436 -11.87 -1.74 -7.08
C PRO A 436 -13.19 -2.21 -6.45
N LEU A 437 -14.27 -1.45 -6.65
CA LEU A 437 -15.59 -1.77 -6.13
C LEU A 437 -16.20 -2.99 -6.83
N LEU A 438 -16.08 -3.07 -8.15
CA LEU A 438 -16.59 -4.20 -8.94
C LEU A 438 -15.89 -5.52 -8.56
N ILE A 439 -14.57 -5.49 -8.44
CA ILE A 439 -13.77 -6.64 -7.99
C ILE A 439 -14.20 -7.06 -6.59
N CYS A 440 -14.35 -6.10 -5.67
CA CYS A 440 -14.79 -6.36 -4.30
C CYS A 440 -16.21 -6.96 -4.25
N CYS A 441 -17.15 -6.51 -5.09
CA CYS A 441 -18.47 -7.12 -5.20
C CYS A 441 -18.40 -8.59 -5.66
N LEU A 442 -17.59 -8.89 -6.68
CA LEU A 442 -17.40 -10.27 -7.16
C LEU A 442 -16.79 -11.17 -6.09
N GLN A 443 -15.76 -10.68 -5.38
CA GLN A 443 -15.14 -11.38 -4.26
C GLN A 443 -16.11 -11.58 -3.09
N GLY A 444 -16.92 -10.57 -2.80
CA GLY A 444 -17.96 -10.60 -1.78
C GLY A 444 -18.99 -11.69 -2.07
N LEU A 445 -19.48 -11.79 -3.31
CA LEU A 445 -20.36 -12.87 -3.74
C LEU A 445 -19.73 -14.25 -3.51
N GLY A 446 -18.46 -14.43 -3.91
CA GLY A 446 -17.75 -15.69 -3.70
C GLY A 446 -17.65 -16.08 -2.21
N ARG A 447 -17.26 -15.13 -1.35
CA ARG A 447 -17.16 -15.38 0.10
C ARG A 447 -18.49 -15.62 0.78
N LEU A 448 -19.54 -14.95 0.33
CA LEU A 448 -20.89 -15.23 0.79
C LEU A 448 -21.26 -16.68 0.45
N CYS A 449 -21.00 -17.17 -0.77
CA CYS A 449 -21.25 -18.57 -1.14
C CYS A 449 -20.46 -19.59 -0.32
N GLU A 450 -19.20 -19.30 -0.01
CA GLU A 450 -18.38 -20.18 0.85
C GLU A 450 -18.96 -20.30 2.26
N ARG A 451 -19.49 -19.19 2.81
CA ARG A 451 -20.01 -19.12 4.18
C ARG A 451 -21.46 -19.59 4.30
N PHE A 452 -22.26 -19.35 3.28
CA PHE A 452 -23.68 -19.69 3.22
C PHE A 452 -23.97 -20.41 1.90
N PRO A 453 -23.89 -21.75 1.82
CA PRO A 453 -24.08 -22.45 0.55
C PRO A 453 -25.46 -22.23 -0.11
N VAL A 454 -26.48 -21.83 0.66
CA VAL A 454 -27.85 -21.60 0.17
C VAL A 454 -27.95 -20.52 -0.92
N ILE A 455 -27.10 -19.49 -0.84
CA ILE A 455 -27.08 -18.37 -1.81
C ILE A 455 -26.33 -18.71 -3.10
N ALA A 456 -25.73 -19.90 -3.22
CA ALA A 456 -24.95 -20.28 -4.39
C ALA A 456 -25.76 -20.17 -5.69
N HIS A 457 -27.06 -20.48 -5.66
CA HIS A 457 -27.92 -20.36 -6.84
C HIS A 457 -28.13 -18.89 -7.27
N SER A 458 -28.46 -18.01 -6.33
CA SER A 458 -28.63 -16.57 -6.57
C SER A 458 -27.34 -15.93 -7.08
N ALA A 459 -26.21 -16.21 -6.44
CA ALA A 459 -24.91 -15.70 -6.85
C ALA A 459 -24.48 -16.24 -8.24
N THR A 460 -24.70 -17.53 -8.52
CA THR A 460 -24.40 -18.12 -9.85
C THR A 460 -25.21 -17.45 -10.95
N THR A 461 -26.49 -17.16 -10.70
CA THR A 461 -27.35 -16.44 -11.64
C THR A 461 -26.80 -15.05 -11.90
N SER A 462 -26.44 -14.31 -10.84
CA SER A 462 -25.82 -12.99 -10.98
C SER A 462 -24.50 -13.02 -11.74
N LEU A 463 -23.65 -14.03 -11.52
CA LEU A 463 -22.37 -14.16 -12.21
C LEU A 463 -22.56 -14.51 -13.68
N LYS A 464 -23.55 -15.36 -14.00
CA LYS A 464 -23.95 -15.65 -15.39
C LYS A 464 -24.41 -14.38 -16.10
N ASP A 465 -25.24 -13.57 -15.45
CA ASP A 465 -25.71 -12.28 -16.00
C ASP A 465 -24.59 -11.23 -16.08
N PHE A 466 -23.53 -11.38 -15.28
CA PHE A 466 -22.37 -10.50 -15.37
C PHE A 466 -21.44 -10.91 -16.51
N LEU A 467 -21.07 -12.20 -16.59
CA LEU A 467 -20.03 -12.75 -17.46
C LEU A 467 -20.54 -13.26 -18.82
N VAL A 468 -21.63 -14.03 -18.82
CA VAL A 468 -22.11 -14.79 -19.99
C VAL A 468 -23.07 -13.96 -20.83
N ILE A 469 -23.94 -13.20 -20.17
CA ILE A 469 -24.72 -12.14 -20.81
C ILE A 469 -23.94 -10.86 -20.52
N PRO A 470 -22.90 -10.51 -21.31
CA PRO A 470 -21.86 -9.60 -20.86
C PRO A 470 -22.47 -8.29 -20.38
N SER A 471 -22.28 -8.00 -19.10
CA SER A 471 -22.81 -6.79 -18.49
C SER A 471 -22.30 -5.56 -19.23
N SER A 472 -23.05 -4.45 -19.14
CA SER A 472 -22.63 -3.19 -19.76
C SER A 472 -21.24 -2.71 -19.29
N VAL A 473 -20.84 -3.12 -18.09
CA VAL A 473 -19.52 -2.89 -17.49
C VAL A 473 -18.45 -3.67 -18.24
N LEU A 474 -18.59 -4.98 -18.40
CA LEU A 474 -17.61 -5.83 -19.10
C LEU A 474 -17.45 -5.43 -20.57
N ILE A 475 -18.54 -5.12 -21.26
CA ILE A 475 -18.48 -4.65 -22.65
C ILE A 475 -17.64 -3.37 -22.76
N LYS A 476 -17.79 -2.44 -21.80
CA LYS A 476 -17.04 -1.17 -21.79
C LYS A 476 -15.57 -1.39 -21.46
N LEU A 477 -15.26 -2.27 -20.49
CA LEU A 477 -13.88 -2.64 -20.17
C LEU A 477 -13.19 -3.29 -21.35
N TYR A 478 -13.86 -4.21 -22.05
CA TYR A 478 -13.33 -4.83 -23.26
C TYR A 478 -13.02 -3.78 -24.33
N LYS A 479 -13.98 -2.88 -24.63
CA LYS A 479 -13.76 -1.79 -25.60
C LYS A 479 -12.59 -0.90 -25.23
N TYR A 480 -12.47 -0.54 -23.95
CA TYR A 480 -11.36 0.27 -23.44
C TYR A 480 -10.02 -0.45 -23.63
N HIS A 481 -9.95 -1.74 -23.26
CA HIS A 481 -8.75 -2.57 -23.46
C HIS A 481 -8.38 -2.71 -24.95
N SER A 482 -9.37 -2.96 -25.82
CA SER A 482 -9.14 -3.08 -27.26
C SER A 482 -8.57 -1.80 -27.86
N GLN A 483 -9.03 -0.62 -27.43
CA GLN A 483 -8.51 0.67 -27.90
C GLN A 483 -7.03 0.84 -27.56
N TYR A 484 -6.62 0.52 -26.32
CA TYR A 484 -5.21 0.58 -25.90
C TYR A 484 -4.32 -0.45 -26.60
N SER A 485 -4.86 -1.63 -26.93
CA SER A 485 -4.10 -2.66 -27.66
C SER A 485 -3.83 -2.31 -29.12
N SER A 486 -4.61 -1.40 -29.72
CA SER A 486 -4.41 -0.90 -31.09
C SER A 486 -3.44 0.28 -31.18
N ASP A 487 -3.07 0.90 -30.05
CA ASP A 487 -2.15 2.04 -29.97
C ASP A 487 -0.69 1.64 -29.62
N VAL A 488 -0.37 0.34 -29.66
CA VAL A 488 1.00 -0.15 -29.58
C VAL A 488 1.51 -0.40 -31.01
N PRO A 489 2.49 0.39 -31.52
CA PRO A 489 3.05 0.21 -32.86
C PRO A 489 3.82 -1.10 -33.04
#